data_AF-A0A9Q6I600-F1
#
_entry.id   AF-A0A9Q6I600-F1
#
_cell.length_a   1.000
_cell.length_b   1.000
_cell.length_c   1.000
_cell.angle_alpha   90.00
_cell.angle_beta   90.00
_cell.angle_gamma   90.00
#
_symmetry.space_group_name_H-M   'P 1'
#
loop_
_entity.id
_entity.type
_entity.pdbx_description
1 polymer ?
#
loop_
_entity_poly.entity_id
_entity_poly.type
_entity_poly.pdbx_seq_one_letter_code
_entity_poly.pdbx_strand_id
1 'polypeptide(L)'
;MRDNHFTFKSLITKLLLACSDLICFNAALFIAMMLINLTSPSLLSDMSDRELNLKIATHICLSVICVGWFWVRLRHYTYRKPFWFELKEIFRTILIFSVIELSITALSQWQMSRFVWLLTWLITLVIIPVCRSVFKRVLNNYGLWKKQTIIIGSSKNAQEAWEALQSEEVMGFDVIAFYDVDGTCPQDVMSGVPVLRDEQDVWKLTNADTQFIVAVEFEQSQYRDMWLKSLAMHNCRSVSVIPTLRGVPLYGTDMAYIFSHEVMILRVQNNLAKRTSRFLKRVFDIVGALSIIVMLLPALLVLGFLVGRDGGPPIYGHERVGMNGRKFKCLKFRSMVINSKEVLEEVLRTDPVARAEWDKDFKLKNDPRITKVGHFIRKTSLDELPQLWNVVRGDMSLVGPRPVIEDELARYAGEVDYYLMAKPGMTGLWQVSGRNDVDYETRVYFDSWYVKNWSLWNDIAILFKTVGVVLKRDGAY
;
A
#
# COMPACT_ATOMS: atom_id res chain seq x y z
N MET A 1 -16.72 41.29 -0.93
CA MET A 1 -15.37 41.19 -0.34
C MET A 1 -15.48 40.33 0.91
N ARG A 2 -15.25 39.03 0.81
CA ARG A 2 -15.12 38.13 1.97
C ARG A 2 -13.64 37.81 2.10
N ASP A 3 -13.11 38.07 3.28
CA ASP A 3 -11.70 38.19 3.58
C ASP A 3 -10.86 37.02 3.06
N ASN A 4 -9.67 37.38 2.57
CA ASN A 4 -8.51 36.50 2.47
C ASN A 4 -8.06 36.06 3.88
N HIS A 5 -8.95 35.46 4.67
CA HIS A 5 -8.56 34.59 5.76
C HIS A 5 -7.98 33.33 5.14
N PHE A 6 -6.75 33.47 4.63
CA PHE A 6 -5.76 32.42 4.76
C PHE A 6 -5.81 32.05 6.23
N THR A 7 -6.46 30.95 6.59
CA THR A 7 -6.58 30.60 7.99
C THR A 7 -5.16 30.45 8.50
N PHE A 8 -4.80 31.26 9.48
CA PHE A 8 -3.49 31.24 10.12
C PHE A 8 -3.10 29.79 10.48
N LYS A 9 -4.10 28.99 10.87
CA LYS A 9 -4.06 27.54 11.04
C LYS A 9 -3.50 26.78 9.82
N SER A 10 -4.00 27.00 8.61
CA SER A 10 -3.55 26.33 7.38
C SER A 10 -2.12 26.70 7.01
N LEU A 11 -1.73 27.98 7.16
CA LEU A 11 -0.36 28.42 6.92
C LEU A 11 0.62 27.82 7.93
N ILE A 12 0.28 27.86 9.22
CA ILE A 12 1.07 27.26 10.29
C ILE A 12 1.26 25.77 10.04
N THR A 13 0.19 25.06 9.70
CA THR A 13 0.26 23.61 9.47
C THR A 13 1.21 23.27 8.33
N LYS A 14 1.20 24.06 7.25
CA LYS A 14 2.13 23.92 6.12
C LYS A 14 3.57 24.19 6.52
N LEU A 15 3.82 25.28 7.24
CA LEU A 15 5.14 25.66 7.72
C LEU A 15 5.71 24.64 8.70
N LEU A 16 4.92 24.20 9.68
CA LEU A 16 5.32 23.18 10.65
C LEU A 16 5.73 21.87 9.97
N LEU A 17 4.95 21.41 8.98
CA LEU A 17 5.28 20.17 8.26
C LEU A 17 6.55 20.35 7.40
N ALA A 18 6.75 21.51 6.76
CA ALA A 18 7.96 21.81 5.99
C ALA A 18 9.21 21.95 6.89
N CYS A 19 9.08 22.59 8.05
CA CYS A 19 10.15 22.70 9.05
C CYS A 19 10.52 21.32 9.61
N SER A 20 9.52 20.48 9.89
CA SER A 20 9.76 19.09 10.31
C SER A 20 10.58 18.33 9.27
N ASP A 21 10.20 18.42 7.98
CA ASP A 21 10.94 17.75 6.91
C ASP A 21 12.37 18.26 6.79
N LEU A 22 12.59 19.58 6.91
CA LEU A 22 13.92 20.20 6.87
C LEU A 22 14.80 19.72 8.04
N ILE A 23 14.24 19.67 9.25
CA ILE A 23 14.95 19.19 10.44
C ILE A 23 15.31 17.71 10.27
N CYS A 24 14.36 16.87 9.86
CA CYS A 24 14.59 15.43 9.67
C CYS A 24 15.63 15.14 8.58
N PHE A 25 15.61 15.90 7.47
CA PHE A 25 16.58 15.75 6.39
C PHE A 25 18.01 16.05 6.86
N ASN A 26 18.20 17.11 7.66
CA ASN A 26 19.52 17.46 8.18
C ASN A 26 19.94 16.54 9.34
N ALA A 27 18.99 16.14 10.20
CA ALA A 27 19.24 15.18 11.28
C ALA A 27 19.78 13.85 10.74
N ALA A 28 19.36 13.40 9.56
CA ALA A 28 19.87 12.20 8.93
C ALA A 28 21.40 12.21 8.74
N LEU A 29 21.96 13.36 8.33
CA LEU A 29 23.42 13.52 8.17
C LEU A 29 24.12 13.49 9.53
N PHE A 30 23.60 14.19 10.54
CA PHE A 30 24.18 14.18 11.88
C PHE A 30 24.14 12.80 12.54
N ILE A 31 23.04 12.06 12.38
CA ILE A 31 22.91 10.69 12.87
C ILE A 31 23.91 9.78 12.13
N ALA A 32 24.07 9.93 10.82
CA ALA A 32 25.06 9.17 10.06
C ALA A 32 26.49 9.44 10.55
N MET A 33 26.86 10.71 10.74
CA MET A 33 28.18 11.08 11.25
C MET A 33 28.41 10.56 12.68
N MET A 34 27.40 10.65 13.56
CA MET A 34 27.48 10.11 14.92
C MET A 34 27.69 8.59 14.92
N LEU A 35 26.95 7.84 14.09
CA LEU A 35 27.10 6.39 13.97
C LEU A 35 28.49 6.01 13.47
N ILE A 36 29.01 6.72 12.46
CA ILE A 36 30.35 6.46 11.92
C ILE A 36 31.43 6.77 12.96
N ASN A 37 31.26 7.84 13.73
CA ASN A 37 32.19 8.17 14.82
C ASN A 37 32.23 7.09 15.90
N LEU A 38 31.11 6.39 16.14
CA LEU A 38 31.04 5.28 17.10
C LEU A 38 31.65 3.99 16.54
N THR A 39 31.47 3.68 15.26
CA THR A 39 31.89 2.40 14.68
C THR A 39 33.28 2.43 14.08
N SER A 40 33.69 3.56 13.50
CA SER A 40 34.93 3.68 12.72
C SER A 40 35.41 5.14 12.71
N PRO A 41 35.98 5.64 13.83
CA PRO A 41 36.42 7.03 13.97
C PRO A 41 37.44 7.46 12.90
N SER A 42 38.27 6.53 12.43
CA SER A 42 39.30 6.79 11.41
C SER A 42 38.73 7.34 10.10
N LEU A 43 37.52 6.94 9.72
CA LEU A 43 36.85 7.41 8.50
C LEU A 43 36.48 8.89 8.53
N LEU A 44 36.36 9.48 9.73
CA LEU A 44 36.04 10.89 9.92
C LEU A 44 37.29 11.71 10.26
N SER A 45 38.27 11.13 10.96
CA SER A 45 39.52 11.83 11.31
C SER A 45 40.42 12.10 10.11
N ASP A 46 40.30 11.31 9.05
CA ASP A 46 41.07 11.50 7.81
C ASP A 46 40.54 12.68 6.95
N MET A 47 39.38 13.25 7.30
CA MET A 47 38.78 14.36 6.56
C MET A 47 39.25 15.72 7.06
N SER A 48 39.54 16.65 6.14
CA SER A 48 39.82 18.03 6.52
C SER A 48 38.56 18.75 7.03
N ASP A 49 38.70 19.63 8.03
CA ASP A 49 37.60 20.48 8.52
C ASP A 49 36.93 21.28 7.40
N ARG A 50 37.68 21.71 6.39
CA ARG A 50 37.14 22.44 5.23
C ARG A 50 36.19 21.55 4.41
N GLU A 51 36.58 20.31 4.20
CA GLU A 51 35.82 19.33 3.44
C GLU A 51 34.53 18.95 4.18
N LEU A 52 34.61 18.76 5.51
CA LEU A 52 33.44 18.50 6.35
C LEU A 52 32.45 19.68 6.31
N ASN A 53 32.94 20.91 6.43
CA ASN A 53 32.09 22.11 6.37
C ASN A 53 31.42 22.28 5.00
N LEU A 54 32.15 22.02 3.91
CA LEU A 54 31.58 22.04 2.56
C LEU A 54 30.48 20.98 2.38
N LYS A 55 30.67 19.79 2.95
CA LYS A 55 29.68 18.71 2.92
C LYS A 55 28.40 19.07 3.70
N ILE A 56 28.56 19.62 4.90
CA ILE A 56 27.41 20.08 5.70
C ILE A 56 26.68 21.20 4.95
N ALA A 57 27.41 22.16 4.37
CA ALA A 57 26.81 23.25 3.61
C ALA A 57 26.06 22.77 2.35
N THR A 58 26.62 21.83 1.59
CA THR A 58 25.93 21.28 0.41
C THR A 58 24.71 20.46 0.79
N HIS A 59 24.78 19.65 1.85
CA HIS A 59 23.62 18.88 2.33
C HIS A 59 22.50 19.80 2.81
N ILE A 60 22.82 20.86 3.57
CA ILE A 60 21.84 21.86 4.01
C ILE A 60 21.20 22.55 2.80
N CYS A 61 22.01 22.98 1.83
CA CYS A 61 21.49 23.62 0.61
C CYS A 61 20.55 22.67 -0.16
N LEU A 62 20.95 21.42 -0.36
CA LEU A 62 20.12 20.39 -0.99
C LEU A 62 18.85 20.11 -0.20
N SER A 63 18.89 20.13 1.14
CA SER A 63 17.71 19.95 1.99
C SER A 63 16.67 21.05 1.77
N VAL A 64 17.10 22.31 1.64
CA VAL A 64 16.21 23.45 1.35
C VAL A 64 15.60 23.31 -0.05
N ILE A 65 16.40 22.95 -1.06
CA ILE A 65 15.91 22.74 -2.42
C ILE A 65 14.92 21.56 -2.47
N CYS A 66 15.19 20.47 -1.74
CA CYS A 66 14.32 19.30 -1.64
C CYS A 66 12.98 19.62 -0.98
N VAL A 67 13.00 20.36 0.14
CA VAL A 67 11.78 20.83 0.82
C VAL A 67 11.00 21.80 -0.06
N GLY A 68 11.69 22.70 -0.78
CA GLY A 68 11.10 23.58 -1.78
C GLY A 68 10.44 22.80 -2.94
N TRP A 69 11.07 21.70 -3.38
CA TRP A 69 10.50 20.80 -4.38
C TRP A 69 9.23 20.10 -3.89
N PHE A 70 9.23 19.61 -2.64
CA PHE A 70 8.02 19.07 -1.99
C PHE A 70 6.90 20.11 -1.89
N TRP A 71 7.24 21.38 -1.71
CA TRP A 71 6.27 22.47 -1.61
C TRP A 71 5.70 22.86 -2.98
N VAL A 72 6.55 23.31 -3.90
CA VAL A 72 6.09 23.98 -5.12
C VAL A 72 5.65 22.96 -6.17
N ARG A 73 6.49 21.95 -6.41
CA ARG A 73 6.29 21.02 -7.53
C ARG A 73 5.37 19.86 -7.20
N LEU A 74 5.55 19.27 -6.02
CA LEU A 74 4.76 18.11 -5.58
C LEU A 74 3.58 18.49 -4.69
N ARG A 75 3.60 19.69 -4.10
CA ARG A 75 2.50 20.24 -3.27
C ARG A 75 2.09 19.37 -2.09
N HIS A 76 3.03 18.63 -1.49
CA HIS A 76 2.76 17.72 -0.35
C HIS A 76 2.20 18.44 0.88
N TYR A 77 2.53 19.72 1.07
CA TYR A 77 2.04 20.50 2.22
C TYR A 77 0.64 21.07 1.98
N THR A 78 0.20 21.19 0.72
CA THR A 78 -1.07 21.84 0.35
C THR A 78 -2.17 20.85 0.03
N TYR A 79 -1.86 19.80 -0.76
CA TYR A 79 -2.84 18.79 -1.14
C TYR A 79 -2.82 17.63 -0.15
N ARG A 80 -4.01 17.15 0.23
CA ARG A 80 -4.17 15.92 1.00
C ARG A 80 -4.05 14.74 0.05
N LYS A 81 -2.87 14.13 0.01
CA LYS A 81 -2.57 12.99 -0.87
C LYS A 81 -2.70 11.67 -0.10
N PRO A 82 -3.11 10.59 -0.77
CA PRO A 82 -3.06 9.24 -0.20
C PRO A 82 -1.64 8.84 0.21
N PHE A 83 -1.53 8.04 1.28
CA PHE A 83 -0.24 7.70 1.88
C PHE A 83 0.73 7.05 0.87
N TRP A 84 0.27 6.03 0.14
CA TRP A 84 1.10 5.29 -0.81
C TRP A 84 1.55 6.13 -2.00
N PHE A 85 0.74 7.13 -2.38
CA PHE A 85 1.09 8.02 -3.47
C PHE A 85 2.16 9.02 -3.04
N GLU A 86 2.00 9.63 -1.87
CA GLU A 86 2.99 10.54 -1.29
C GLU A 86 4.32 9.84 -1.01
N LEU A 87 4.29 8.62 -0.47
CA LEU A 87 5.49 7.83 -0.20
C LEU A 87 6.30 7.56 -1.48
N LYS A 88 5.62 7.25 -2.59
CA LYS A 88 6.26 7.04 -3.91
C LYS A 88 7.01 8.30 -4.35
N GLU A 89 6.38 9.46 -4.21
CA GLU A 89 6.97 10.74 -4.59
C GLU A 89 8.16 11.09 -3.69
N ILE A 90 8.05 10.85 -2.37
CA ILE A 90 9.15 11.04 -1.41
C ILE A 90 10.35 10.18 -1.79
N PHE A 91 10.18 8.88 -1.98
CA PHE A 91 11.27 7.97 -2.34
C PHE A 91 11.93 8.36 -3.66
N ARG A 92 11.14 8.68 -4.69
CA ARG A 92 11.67 9.13 -5.98
C ARG A 92 12.49 10.42 -5.83
N THR A 93 11.99 11.39 -5.07
CA THR A 93 12.71 12.65 -4.84
C THR A 93 13.99 12.42 -4.03
N ILE A 94 13.95 11.66 -2.93
CA ILE A 94 15.14 11.35 -2.13
C ILE A 94 16.20 10.67 -3.00
N LEU A 95 15.84 9.71 -3.86
CA LEU A 95 16.76 9.04 -4.78
C LEU A 95 17.38 10.01 -5.81
N ILE A 96 16.59 10.94 -6.35
CA ILE A 96 17.10 11.96 -7.28
C ILE A 96 18.12 12.85 -6.58
N PHE A 97 17.79 13.35 -5.39
CA PHE A 97 18.68 14.22 -4.63
C PHE A 97 19.93 13.48 -4.12
N SER A 98 19.83 12.18 -3.82
CA SER A 98 21.00 11.37 -3.48
C SER A 98 21.98 11.26 -4.63
N VAL A 99 21.48 11.07 -5.85
CA VAL A 99 22.30 11.04 -7.06
C VAL A 99 22.92 12.42 -7.33
N ILE A 100 22.15 13.51 -7.18
CA ILE A 100 22.68 14.87 -7.34
C ILE A 100 23.84 15.13 -6.36
N GLU A 101 23.67 14.78 -5.09
CA GLU A 101 24.74 14.97 -4.10
C GLU A 101 25.98 14.11 -4.40
N LEU A 102 25.76 12.86 -4.84
CA LEU A 102 26.85 11.98 -5.28
C LEU A 102 27.60 12.58 -6.47
N SER A 103 26.88 13.15 -7.44
CA SER A 103 27.46 13.82 -8.60
C SER A 103 28.27 15.05 -8.22
N ILE A 104 27.76 15.90 -7.32
CA ILE A 104 28.50 17.06 -6.81
C ILE A 104 29.79 16.59 -6.13
N THR A 105 29.69 15.60 -5.25
CA THR A 105 30.85 15.06 -4.51
C THR A 105 31.90 14.49 -5.46
N ALA A 106 31.48 13.76 -6.49
CA ALA A 106 32.38 13.17 -7.48
C ALA A 106 33.04 14.23 -8.39
N LEU A 107 32.29 15.24 -8.84
CA LEU A 107 32.79 16.30 -9.71
C LEU A 107 33.71 17.28 -8.99
N SER A 108 33.45 17.54 -7.70
CA SER A 108 34.30 18.40 -6.89
C SER A 108 35.56 17.70 -6.35
N GLN A 109 35.76 16.41 -6.67
CA GLN A 109 36.91 15.60 -6.26
C GLN A 109 37.19 15.62 -4.74
N TRP A 110 36.13 15.76 -3.94
CA TRP A 110 36.28 15.75 -2.48
C TRP A 110 36.66 14.35 -2.02
N GLN A 111 37.63 14.24 -1.10
CA GLN A 111 38.09 12.95 -0.55
C GLN A 111 37.09 12.43 0.49
N MET A 112 35.85 12.22 0.06
CA MET A 112 34.74 11.85 0.92
C MET A 112 34.64 10.34 1.06
N SER A 113 34.44 9.89 2.30
CA SER A 113 34.04 8.51 2.55
C SER A 113 32.68 8.24 1.92
N ARG A 114 32.67 7.34 0.91
CA ARG A 114 31.44 6.86 0.24
C ARG A 114 30.44 6.26 1.23
N PHE A 115 30.93 5.80 2.39
CA PHE A 115 30.13 5.25 3.46
C PHE A 115 29.28 6.31 4.16
N VAL A 116 29.80 7.53 4.36
CA VAL A 116 29.03 8.66 4.94
C VAL A 116 27.84 8.99 4.05
N TRP A 117 28.06 9.08 2.74
CA TRP A 117 26.99 9.30 1.76
C TRP A 117 25.95 8.16 1.84
N LEU A 118 26.39 6.90 1.76
CA LEU A 118 25.49 5.75 1.77
C LEU A 118 24.61 5.73 3.02
N LEU A 119 25.21 5.87 4.20
CA LEU A 119 24.50 5.85 5.48
C LEU A 119 23.53 7.04 5.60
N THR A 120 23.96 8.25 5.21
CA THR A 120 23.11 9.46 5.24
C THR A 120 21.84 9.27 4.41
N TRP A 121 21.96 8.75 3.18
CA TRP A 121 20.81 8.57 2.31
C TRP A 121 19.93 7.39 2.69
N LEU A 122 20.50 6.30 3.23
CA LEU A 122 19.71 5.20 3.80
C LEU A 122 18.89 5.67 5.00
N ILE A 123 19.48 6.47 5.90
CA ILE A 123 18.75 7.06 7.03
C ILE A 123 17.70 8.05 6.54
N THR A 124 18.04 8.92 5.59
CA THR A 124 17.10 9.89 4.98
C THR A 124 15.87 9.19 4.39
N LEU A 125 16.07 8.08 3.68
CA LEU A 125 15.00 7.29 3.06
C LEU A 125 14.00 6.75 4.09
N VAL A 126 14.45 6.45 5.32
CA VAL A 126 13.59 5.93 6.39
C VAL A 126 13.01 7.06 7.26
N ILE A 127 13.85 8.01 7.69
CA ILE A 127 13.47 9.02 8.68
C ILE A 127 12.42 10.00 8.14
N ILE A 128 12.51 10.41 6.87
CA ILE A 128 11.56 11.38 6.29
C ILE A 128 10.14 10.82 6.26
N PRO A 129 9.85 9.67 5.64
CA PRO A 129 8.50 9.12 5.66
C PRO A 129 7.97 8.82 7.05
N VAL A 130 8.82 8.31 7.95
CA VAL A 130 8.43 7.97 9.33
C VAL A 130 8.07 9.25 10.09
N CYS A 131 8.97 10.24 10.12
CA CYS A 131 8.71 11.51 10.79
C CYS A 131 7.51 12.22 10.20
N ARG A 132 7.35 12.25 8.87
CA ARG A 132 6.18 12.84 8.21
C ARG A 132 4.87 12.16 8.63
N SER A 133 4.87 10.83 8.68
CA SER A 133 3.69 10.06 9.10
C SER A 133 3.33 10.30 10.56
N VAL A 134 4.34 10.32 11.45
CA VAL A 134 4.15 10.63 12.87
C VAL A 134 3.65 12.05 13.04
N PHE A 135 4.26 13.03 12.38
CA PHE A 135 3.90 14.44 12.49
C PHE A 135 2.48 14.71 12.00
N LYS A 136 2.06 14.09 10.88
CA LYS A 136 0.66 14.18 10.41
C LYS A 136 -0.33 13.61 11.42
N ARG A 137 -0.03 12.46 12.05
CA ARG A 137 -0.88 11.89 13.11
C ARG A 137 -0.98 12.82 14.31
N VAL A 138 0.14 13.40 14.75
CA VAL A 138 0.18 14.37 15.84
C VAL A 138 -0.69 15.59 15.49
N LEU A 139 -0.53 16.16 14.30
CA LEU A 139 -1.35 17.28 13.84
C LEU A 139 -2.84 16.91 13.69
N ASN A 140 -3.16 15.66 13.34
CA ASN A 140 -4.53 15.17 13.25
C ASN A 140 -5.18 15.04 14.63
N ASN A 141 -4.43 14.54 15.62
CA ASN A 141 -4.88 14.43 17.02
C ASN A 141 -5.17 15.80 17.64
N TYR A 142 -4.36 16.82 17.32
CA TYR A 142 -4.62 18.20 17.72
C TYR A 142 -5.68 18.91 16.85
N GLY A 143 -6.29 18.23 15.89
CA GLY A 143 -7.30 18.80 14.99
C GLY A 143 -6.78 19.88 14.04
N LEU A 144 -5.46 20.06 13.93
CA LEU A 144 -4.81 21.03 13.04
C LEU A 144 -4.77 20.54 11.59
N TRP A 145 -4.66 19.21 11.40
CA TRP A 145 -4.63 18.59 10.07
C TRP A 145 -6.03 18.35 9.48
N LYS A 146 -7.08 18.28 10.32
CA LYS A 146 -8.45 18.00 9.89
C LYS A 146 -8.99 19.12 8.99
N LYS A 147 -9.52 18.72 7.83
CA LYS A 147 -10.18 19.59 6.87
C LYS A 147 -11.66 19.19 6.77
N GLN A 148 -12.52 20.14 7.11
CA GLN A 148 -13.96 19.98 7.05
C GLN A 148 -14.37 19.68 5.61
N THR A 149 -15.14 18.61 5.41
CA THR A 149 -15.48 18.10 4.08
C THR A 149 -16.99 17.91 3.97
N ILE A 150 -17.56 18.39 2.88
CA ILE A 150 -18.97 18.20 2.53
C ILE A 150 -19.01 17.39 1.24
N ILE A 151 -19.74 16.27 1.26
CA ILE A 151 -19.93 15.43 0.07
C ILE A 151 -21.27 15.81 -0.56
N ILE A 152 -21.23 16.22 -1.82
CA ILE A 152 -22.41 16.51 -2.63
C ILE A 152 -22.79 15.24 -3.38
N GLY A 153 -23.93 14.66 -3.02
CA GLY A 153 -24.39 13.36 -3.44
C GLY A 153 -24.82 12.50 -2.23
N SER A 154 -25.87 11.71 -2.42
CA SER A 154 -26.49 10.84 -1.42
C SER A 154 -26.56 9.38 -1.89
N SER A 155 -25.98 9.08 -3.05
CA SER A 155 -26.04 7.77 -3.70
C SER A 155 -24.90 6.82 -3.27
N LYS A 156 -24.85 5.63 -3.89
CA LYS A 156 -23.78 4.65 -3.66
C LYS A 156 -22.38 5.22 -3.93
N ASN A 157 -22.20 6.04 -4.97
CA ASN A 157 -20.93 6.73 -5.25
C ASN A 157 -20.48 7.64 -4.09
N ALA A 158 -21.41 8.35 -3.45
CA ALA A 158 -21.12 9.19 -2.29
C ALA A 158 -20.73 8.36 -1.05
N GLN A 159 -21.39 7.22 -0.84
CA GLN A 159 -21.03 6.29 0.23
C GLN A 159 -19.64 5.68 0.00
N GLU A 160 -19.36 5.18 -1.21
CA GLU A 160 -18.04 4.64 -1.59
C GLU A 160 -16.94 5.70 -1.42
N ALA A 161 -17.23 6.97 -1.78
CA ALA A 161 -16.32 8.09 -1.55
C ALA A 161 -16.04 8.33 -0.06
N TRP A 162 -17.08 8.29 0.79
CA TRP A 162 -16.92 8.45 2.23
C TRP A 162 -16.07 7.32 2.83
N GLU A 163 -16.37 6.06 2.48
CA GLU A 163 -15.60 4.90 2.94
C GLU A 163 -14.12 5.02 2.54
N ALA A 164 -13.85 5.44 1.29
CA ALA A 164 -12.49 5.66 0.81
C ALA A 164 -11.77 6.78 1.58
N LEU A 165 -12.42 7.91 1.84
CA LEU A 165 -11.83 9.04 2.56
C LEU A 165 -11.55 8.71 4.02
N GLN A 166 -12.47 8.00 4.69
CA GLN A 166 -12.31 7.62 6.10
C GLN A 166 -11.31 6.47 6.28
N SER A 167 -11.15 5.60 5.28
CA SER A 167 -10.15 4.52 5.34
C SER A 167 -8.70 5.02 5.39
N GLU A 168 -8.43 6.26 4.98
CA GLU A 168 -7.11 6.87 5.03
C GLU A 168 -7.07 8.10 5.95
N GLU A 169 -6.96 7.87 7.27
CA GLU A 169 -6.85 8.93 8.29
C GLU A 169 -5.75 9.98 7.99
N VAL A 170 -4.67 9.57 7.31
CA VAL A 170 -3.54 10.45 6.95
C VAL A 170 -3.96 11.58 6.00
N MET A 171 -5.05 11.41 5.24
CA MET A 171 -5.59 12.48 4.39
C MET A 171 -6.21 13.61 5.22
N GLY A 172 -6.71 13.32 6.43
CA GLY A 172 -7.26 14.33 7.33
C GLY A 172 -8.55 14.97 6.83
N PHE A 173 -9.35 14.25 6.04
CA PHE A 173 -10.70 14.70 5.66
C PHE A 173 -11.69 14.34 6.77
N ASP A 174 -12.46 15.32 7.21
CA ASP A 174 -13.49 15.16 8.23
C ASP A 174 -14.85 15.45 7.60
N VAL A 175 -15.59 14.40 7.24
CA VAL A 175 -16.88 14.55 6.53
C VAL A 175 -17.96 14.92 7.53
N ILE A 176 -18.47 16.15 7.42
CA ILE A 176 -19.46 16.71 8.36
C ILE A 176 -20.91 16.58 7.87
N ALA A 177 -21.12 16.48 6.56
CA ALA A 177 -22.44 16.44 5.95
C ALA A 177 -22.39 15.82 4.57
N PHE A 178 -23.49 15.14 4.22
CA PHE A 178 -23.86 14.83 2.84
C PHE A 178 -24.91 15.83 2.36
N TYR A 179 -24.96 16.10 1.07
CA TYR A 179 -26.05 16.85 0.44
C TYR A 179 -26.81 15.95 -0.52
N ASP A 180 -28.12 15.85 -0.32
CA ASP A 180 -29.01 15.09 -1.18
C ASP A 180 -29.41 15.93 -2.40
N VAL A 181 -28.99 15.47 -3.59
CA VAL A 181 -29.15 16.24 -4.83
C VAL A 181 -30.53 16.12 -5.46
N ASP A 182 -31.22 14.99 -5.27
CA ASP A 182 -32.49 14.68 -5.90
C ASP A 182 -33.61 14.33 -4.91
N GLY A 183 -33.32 14.39 -3.60
CA GLY A 183 -34.31 14.11 -2.55
C GLY A 183 -34.67 12.63 -2.46
N THR A 184 -33.91 11.75 -3.13
CA THR A 184 -34.23 10.32 -3.20
C THR A 184 -33.72 9.56 -1.98
N CYS A 185 -32.89 10.17 -1.14
CA CYS A 185 -32.34 9.51 0.03
C CYS A 185 -33.40 9.42 1.14
N PRO A 186 -33.84 8.20 1.52
CA PRO A 186 -34.86 8.03 2.55
C PRO A 186 -34.31 8.23 3.96
N GLN A 187 -32.98 8.31 4.13
CA GLN A 187 -32.31 8.40 5.43
C GLN A 187 -31.81 9.83 5.68
N ASP A 188 -32.08 10.35 6.88
CA ASP A 188 -31.56 11.65 7.32
C ASP A 188 -30.10 11.57 7.81
N VAL A 189 -29.58 10.35 8.00
CA VAL A 189 -28.20 10.08 8.43
C VAL A 189 -27.62 8.95 7.58
N MET A 190 -26.47 9.19 6.94
CA MET A 190 -25.72 8.20 6.16
C MET A 190 -24.34 8.01 6.77
N SER A 191 -23.97 6.77 7.10
CA SER A 191 -22.69 6.44 7.74
C SER A 191 -22.37 7.24 9.01
N GLY A 192 -23.41 7.60 9.79
CA GLY A 192 -23.29 8.41 11.01
C GLY A 192 -23.16 9.92 10.77
N VAL A 193 -23.29 10.39 9.53
CA VAL A 193 -23.17 11.80 9.11
C VAL A 193 -24.54 12.31 8.63
N PRO A 194 -24.95 13.54 8.98
CA PRO A 194 -26.24 14.09 8.56
C PRO A 194 -26.33 14.32 7.05
N VAL A 195 -27.52 14.09 6.50
CA VAL A 195 -27.87 14.37 5.10
C VAL A 195 -28.70 15.65 5.03
N LEU A 196 -28.15 16.67 4.35
CA LEU A 196 -28.79 17.97 4.16
C LEU A 196 -29.65 17.94 2.89
N ARG A 197 -30.84 18.56 2.97
CA ARG A 197 -31.77 18.70 1.84
C ARG A 197 -31.93 20.15 1.37
N ASP A 198 -31.59 21.12 2.22
CA ASP A 198 -31.60 22.54 1.87
C ASP A 198 -30.19 23.02 1.55
N GLU A 199 -30.03 23.67 0.40
CA GLU A 199 -28.80 24.30 -0.04
C GLU A 199 -28.34 25.39 0.96
N GLN A 200 -29.27 26.09 1.62
CA GLN A 200 -28.92 27.10 2.62
C GLN A 200 -28.13 26.52 3.80
N ASP A 201 -28.43 25.27 4.19
CA ASP A 201 -27.75 24.62 5.30
C ASP A 201 -26.31 24.23 4.94
N VAL A 202 -26.07 23.89 3.67
CA VAL A 202 -24.71 23.68 3.14
C VAL A 202 -23.89 24.96 3.32
N TRP A 203 -24.45 26.10 2.93
CA TRP A 203 -23.75 27.38 3.02
C TRP A 203 -23.55 27.86 4.47
N LYS A 204 -24.46 27.54 5.38
CA LYS A 204 -24.30 27.84 6.83
C LYS A 204 -23.14 27.06 7.45
N LEU A 205 -22.91 25.83 7.01
CA LEU A 205 -21.81 24.97 7.47
C LEU A 205 -20.47 25.26 6.77
N THR A 206 -20.49 26.11 5.74
CA THR A 206 -19.31 26.38 4.91
C THR A 206 -18.37 27.39 5.57
N ASN A 207 -17.12 26.98 5.74
CA ASN A 207 -16.00 27.80 6.19
C ASN A 207 -14.99 28.02 5.04
N ALA A 208 -14.06 28.96 5.22
CA ALA A 208 -13.03 29.27 4.21
C ALA A 208 -12.12 28.08 3.84
N ASP A 209 -12.00 27.09 4.73
CA ASP A 209 -11.20 25.87 4.54
C ASP A 209 -12.02 24.63 4.14
N THR A 210 -13.35 24.76 3.95
CA THR A 210 -14.21 23.62 3.63
C THR A 210 -13.82 23.03 2.27
N GLN A 211 -13.66 21.70 2.24
CA GLN A 211 -13.48 20.91 1.02
C GLN A 211 -14.84 20.42 0.54
N PHE A 212 -15.13 20.64 -0.73
CA PHE A 212 -16.30 20.05 -1.39
C PHE A 212 -15.87 18.86 -2.24
N ILE A 213 -16.63 17.78 -2.15
CA ILE A 213 -16.44 16.57 -2.95
C ILE A 213 -17.75 16.28 -3.65
N VAL A 214 -17.78 16.43 -4.97
CA VAL A 214 -18.96 16.12 -5.79
C VAL A 214 -18.86 14.66 -6.22
N ALA A 215 -19.71 13.82 -5.62
CA ALA A 215 -19.75 12.37 -5.82
C ALA A 215 -21.19 11.93 -6.13
N VAL A 216 -21.66 12.30 -7.33
CA VAL A 216 -22.99 11.94 -7.85
C VAL A 216 -22.89 10.76 -8.83
N GLU A 217 -24.00 10.08 -9.11
CA GLU A 217 -24.02 9.02 -10.12
C GLU A 217 -23.88 9.56 -11.56
N PHE A 218 -23.61 8.68 -12.53
CA PHE A 218 -23.45 9.04 -13.94
C PHE A 218 -24.71 9.72 -14.51
N GLU A 219 -25.88 9.20 -14.15
CA GLU A 219 -27.19 9.69 -14.57
C GLU A 219 -27.48 11.09 -14.02
N GLN A 220 -26.85 11.45 -12.90
CA GLN A 220 -27.01 12.73 -12.20
C GLN A 220 -26.02 13.81 -12.69
N SER A 221 -25.47 13.66 -13.90
CA SER A 221 -24.50 14.60 -14.49
C SER A 221 -24.95 16.07 -14.47
N GLN A 222 -26.26 16.34 -14.62
CA GLN A 222 -26.82 17.70 -14.56
C GLN A 222 -26.60 18.35 -13.17
N TYR A 223 -26.80 17.60 -12.10
CA TYR A 223 -26.58 18.08 -10.73
C TYR A 223 -25.11 18.35 -10.45
N ARG A 224 -24.20 17.51 -10.97
CA ARG A 224 -22.76 17.74 -10.89
C ARG A 224 -22.40 19.11 -11.46
N ASP A 225 -22.86 19.41 -12.67
CA ASP A 225 -22.50 20.62 -13.38
C ASP A 225 -23.12 21.87 -12.72
N MET A 226 -24.36 21.75 -12.23
CA MET A 226 -25.02 22.77 -11.42
C MET A 226 -24.21 23.10 -10.14
N TRP A 227 -23.77 22.07 -9.40
CA TRP A 227 -23.00 22.26 -8.18
C TRP A 227 -21.61 22.80 -8.44
N LEU A 228 -20.93 22.36 -9.50
CA LEU A 228 -19.65 22.94 -9.91
C LEU A 228 -19.78 24.43 -10.20
N LYS A 229 -20.86 24.83 -10.89
CA LYS A 229 -21.16 26.25 -11.13
C LYS A 229 -21.46 26.99 -9.83
N SER A 230 -22.31 26.44 -8.95
CA SER A 230 -22.66 27.08 -7.67
C SER A 230 -21.44 27.28 -6.77
N LEU A 231 -20.60 26.27 -6.63
CA LEU A 231 -19.35 26.33 -5.86
C LEU A 231 -18.35 27.34 -6.44
N ALA A 232 -18.25 27.43 -7.76
CA ALA A 232 -17.40 28.42 -8.43
C ALA A 232 -17.90 29.86 -8.16
N MET A 233 -19.22 30.10 -8.27
CA MET A 233 -19.81 31.42 -7.99
C MET A 233 -19.61 31.86 -6.52
N HIS A 234 -19.58 30.91 -5.59
CA HIS A 234 -19.31 31.16 -4.17
C HIS A 234 -17.82 31.26 -3.81
N ASN A 235 -16.91 31.26 -4.80
CA ASN A 235 -15.45 31.32 -4.62
C ASN A 235 -14.88 30.17 -3.75
N CYS A 236 -15.51 28.99 -3.81
CA CYS A 236 -14.99 27.80 -3.12
C CYS A 236 -13.71 27.33 -3.81
N ARG A 237 -12.55 27.48 -3.15
CA ARG A 237 -11.23 27.14 -3.72
C ARG A 237 -10.94 25.64 -3.78
N SER A 238 -11.65 24.86 -2.97
CA SER A 238 -11.33 23.45 -2.68
C SER A 238 -12.48 22.55 -3.13
N VAL A 239 -12.55 22.29 -4.45
CA VAL A 239 -13.58 21.44 -5.05
C VAL A 239 -12.91 20.24 -5.70
N SER A 240 -13.46 19.06 -5.50
CA SER A 240 -13.00 17.81 -6.12
C SER A 240 -14.19 17.03 -6.61
N VAL A 241 -14.03 16.30 -7.71
CA VAL A 241 -15.08 15.48 -8.31
C VAL A 241 -14.63 14.03 -8.27
N ILE A 242 -15.49 13.15 -7.76
CA ILE A 242 -15.27 11.70 -7.77
C ILE A 242 -16.25 11.12 -8.80
N PRO A 243 -15.78 10.80 -10.02
CA PRO A 243 -16.62 10.21 -11.05
C PRO A 243 -16.91 8.73 -10.77
N THR A 244 -18.05 8.25 -11.24
CA THR A 244 -18.40 6.84 -11.27
C THR A 244 -17.57 6.10 -12.33
N LEU A 245 -16.41 5.57 -11.94
CA LEU A 245 -15.52 4.80 -12.82
C LEU A 245 -15.41 3.33 -12.38
N ARG A 246 -16.53 2.72 -11.96
CA ARG A 246 -16.56 1.32 -11.50
C ARG A 246 -16.03 0.38 -12.58
N GLY A 247 -15.12 -0.52 -12.19
CA GLY A 247 -14.50 -1.50 -13.09
C GLY A 247 -13.36 -0.96 -13.96
N VAL A 248 -13.17 0.37 -14.05
CA VAL A 248 -12.06 0.96 -14.79
C VAL A 248 -10.79 0.89 -13.93
N PRO A 249 -9.68 0.32 -14.43
CA PRO A 249 -8.43 0.29 -13.68
C PRO A 249 -7.80 1.69 -13.66
N LEU A 250 -8.05 2.45 -12.59
CA LEU A 250 -7.55 3.83 -12.47
C LEU A 250 -6.05 3.89 -12.17
N TYR A 251 -5.46 2.86 -11.55
CA TYR A 251 -4.04 2.87 -11.19
C TYR A 251 -3.18 2.50 -12.39
N GLY A 252 -2.34 3.45 -12.82
CA GLY A 252 -1.51 3.30 -14.03
C GLY A 252 -2.22 3.76 -15.31
N THR A 253 -3.40 4.34 -15.19
CA THR A 253 -4.10 5.01 -16.30
C THR A 253 -3.63 6.45 -16.42
N ASP A 254 -3.19 6.82 -17.62
CA ASP A 254 -2.85 8.21 -17.92
C ASP A 254 -4.13 8.94 -18.38
N MET A 255 -4.40 10.09 -17.77
CA MET A 255 -5.44 11.00 -18.24
C MET A 255 -4.83 11.95 -19.27
N ALA A 256 -5.39 11.95 -20.47
CA ALA A 256 -5.09 12.94 -21.49
C ALA A 256 -6.35 13.77 -21.77
N TYR A 257 -6.17 15.06 -21.99
CA TYR A 257 -7.27 16.00 -22.23
C TYR A 257 -7.16 16.49 -23.66
N ILE A 258 -8.25 16.37 -24.44
CA ILE A 258 -8.34 17.05 -25.74
C ILE A 258 -8.92 18.43 -25.47
N PHE A 259 -8.04 19.43 -25.41
CA PHE A 259 -8.41 20.81 -25.08
C PHE A 259 -9.58 21.35 -25.92
N SER A 260 -9.61 21.01 -27.21
CA SER A 260 -10.60 21.53 -28.15
C SER A 260 -12.04 21.02 -27.94
N HIS A 261 -12.25 19.93 -27.20
CA HIS A 261 -13.57 19.29 -27.08
C HIS A 261 -13.95 18.90 -25.65
N GLU A 262 -13.20 19.34 -24.64
CA GLU A 262 -13.42 18.99 -23.22
C GLU A 262 -13.51 17.47 -22.95
N VAL A 263 -12.93 16.65 -23.83
CA VAL A 263 -12.94 15.19 -23.71
C VAL A 263 -11.74 14.72 -22.88
N MET A 264 -12.02 13.86 -21.91
CA MET A 264 -11.02 13.10 -21.16
C MET A 264 -10.79 11.72 -21.79
N ILE A 265 -9.55 11.43 -22.16
CA ILE A 265 -9.11 10.10 -22.59
C ILE A 265 -8.44 9.41 -21.40
N LEU A 266 -8.99 8.27 -20.99
CA LEU A 266 -8.38 7.36 -20.03
C LEU A 266 -7.57 6.29 -20.77
N ARG A 267 -6.23 6.41 -20.75
CA ARG A 267 -5.35 5.39 -21.34
C ARG A 267 -5.05 4.29 -20.34
N VAL A 268 -5.82 3.21 -20.41
CA VAL A 268 -5.57 2.02 -19.59
C VAL A 268 -4.33 1.28 -20.09
N GLN A 269 -3.30 1.20 -19.24
CA GLN A 269 -2.05 0.50 -19.59
C GLN A 269 -2.03 -0.90 -19.01
N ASN A 270 -1.96 -1.93 -19.86
CA ASN A 270 -1.61 -3.27 -19.39
C ASN A 270 -0.09 -3.36 -19.17
N ASN A 271 0.35 -3.00 -17.96
CA ASN A 271 1.77 -3.01 -17.61
C ASN A 271 2.37 -4.43 -17.59
N LEU A 272 1.58 -5.47 -17.30
CA LEU A 272 2.04 -6.85 -17.36
C LEU A 272 2.27 -7.34 -18.81
N ALA A 273 1.64 -6.73 -19.81
CA ALA A 273 1.92 -7.04 -21.21
C ALA A 273 3.31 -6.56 -21.65
N LYS A 274 3.80 -5.44 -21.09
CA LYS A 274 5.11 -4.86 -21.44
C LYS A 274 6.25 -5.81 -21.05
N ARG A 275 7.14 -6.12 -22.00
CA ARG A 275 8.30 -7.02 -21.77
C ARG A 275 9.26 -6.46 -20.71
N THR A 276 9.51 -5.15 -20.74
CA THR A 276 10.38 -4.45 -19.77
C THR A 276 9.83 -4.55 -18.35
N SER A 277 8.52 -4.36 -18.18
CA SER A 277 7.81 -4.51 -16.91
C SER A 277 7.88 -5.93 -16.36
N ARG A 278 7.66 -6.96 -17.19
CA ARG A 278 7.81 -8.36 -16.78
C ARG A 278 9.24 -8.71 -16.40
N PHE A 279 10.22 -8.18 -17.12
CA PHE A 279 11.63 -8.35 -16.80
C PHE A 279 11.96 -7.72 -15.43
N LEU A 280 11.55 -6.46 -15.21
CA LEU A 280 11.73 -5.77 -13.93
C LEU A 280 11.05 -6.51 -12.77
N LYS A 281 9.80 -6.98 -12.95
CA LYS A 281 9.09 -7.80 -11.96
C LYS A 281 9.89 -9.07 -11.65
N ARG A 282 10.40 -9.75 -12.68
CA ARG A 282 11.16 -10.99 -12.51
C ARG A 282 12.47 -10.78 -11.75
N VAL A 283 13.21 -9.72 -12.05
CA VAL A 283 14.44 -9.37 -11.33
C VAL A 283 14.13 -9.05 -9.88
N PHE A 284 13.08 -8.23 -9.63
CA PHE A 284 12.64 -7.90 -8.28
C PHE A 284 12.24 -9.16 -7.48
N ASP A 285 11.48 -10.07 -8.07
CA ASP A 285 11.07 -11.33 -7.46
C ASP A 285 12.26 -12.21 -7.08
N ILE A 286 13.24 -12.36 -7.99
CA ILE A 286 14.43 -13.19 -7.73
C ILE A 286 15.28 -12.57 -6.62
N VAL A 287 15.58 -11.27 -6.72
CA VAL A 287 16.42 -10.58 -5.73
C VAL A 287 15.74 -10.61 -4.37
N GLY A 288 14.46 -10.26 -4.30
CA GLY A 288 13.69 -10.28 -3.05
C GLY A 288 13.59 -11.68 -2.45
N ALA A 289 13.29 -12.71 -3.25
CA ALA A 289 13.22 -14.08 -2.76
C ALA A 289 14.57 -14.59 -2.26
N LEU A 290 15.66 -14.33 -2.99
CA LEU A 290 17.01 -14.71 -2.56
C LEU A 290 17.43 -13.98 -1.29
N SER A 291 17.15 -12.68 -1.17
CA SER A 291 17.43 -11.91 0.05
C SER A 291 16.68 -12.48 1.26
N ILE A 292 15.40 -12.84 1.10
CA ILE A 292 14.61 -13.47 2.19
C ILE A 292 15.16 -14.86 2.53
N ILE A 293 15.51 -15.67 1.52
CA ILE A 293 16.11 -17.01 1.75
C ILE A 293 17.42 -16.88 2.53
N VAL A 294 18.32 -16.00 2.12
CA VAL A 294 19.63 -15.80 2.78
C VAL A 294 19.43 -15.32 4.22
N MET A 295 18.55 -14.35 4.43
CA MET A 295 18.26 -13.80 5.76
C MET A 295 17.64 -14.86 6.70
N LEU A 296 16.77 -15.71 6.17
CA LEU A 296 16.05 -16.73 6.94
C LEU A 296 16.69 -18.13 6.85
N LEU A 297 17.88 -18.26 6.25
CA LEU A 297 18.52 -19.55 6.01
C LEU A 297 18.69 -20.38 7.30
N PRO A 298 19.16 -19.82 8.44
CA PRO A 298 19.28 -20.59 9.67
C PRO A 298 17.92 -21.12 10.16
N ALA A 299 16.87 -20.31 10.07
CA ALA A 299 15.52 -20.70 10.47
C ALA A 299 14.96 -21.80 9.56
N LEU A 300 15.16 -21.71 8.24
CA LEU A 300 14.73 -22.72 7.27
C LEU A 300 15.37 -24.09 7.55
N LEU A 301 16.66 -24.11 7.89
CA LEU A 301 17.37 -25.35 8.21
C LEU A 301 16.84 -25.98 9.51
N VAL A 302 16.62 -25.18 10.55
CA VAL A 302 16.05 -25.65 11.82
C VAL A 302 14.64 -26.20 11.62
N LEU A 303 13.77 -25.47 10.91
CA LEU A 303 12.41 -25.94 10.61
C LEU A 303 12.43 -27.21 9.76
N GLY A 304 13.29 -27.28 8.75
CA GLY A 304 13.46 -28.48 7.92
C GLY A 304 13.87 -29.70 8.75
N PHE A 305 14.80 -29.54 9.68
CA PHE A 305 15.22 -30.60 10.60
C PHE A 305 14.08 -31.03 11.55
N LEU A 306 13.39 -30.06 12.17
CA LEU A 306 12.29 -30.35 13.10
C LEU A 306 11.13 -31.08 12.42
N VAL A 307 10.77 -30.67 11.21
CA VAL A 307 9.71 -31.33 10.42
C VAL A 307 10.17 -32.69 9.89
N GLY A 308 11.45 -32.84 9.56
CA GLY A 308 12.04 -34.09 9.05
C GLY A 308 12.22 -35.18 10.10
N ARG A 309 12.20 -34.82 11.40
CA ARG A 309 12.42 -35.75 12.52
C ARG A 309 11.44 -36.92 12.58
N ASP A 310 10.24 -36.74 12.02
CA ASP A 310 9.19 -37.76 11.99
C ASP A 310 9.40 -38.81 10.88
N GLY A 311 10.53 -38.79 10.17
CA GLY A 311 10.97 -39.87 9.26
C GLY A 311 10.58 -39.73 7.79
N GLY A 312 9.97 -38.62 7.38
CA GLY A 312 9.63 -38.38 5.97
C GLY A 312 10.03 -36.99 5.46
N PRO A 313 9.80 -36.70 4.17
CA PRO A 313 10.28 -35.48 3.54
C PRO A 313 9.69 -34.22 4.20
N PRO A 314 10.53 -33.23 4.57
CA PRO A 314 10.06 -32.04 5.26
C PRO A 314 9.29 -31.07 4.37
N ILE A 315 9.45 -31.18 3.05
CA ILE A 315 8.79 -30.33 2.06
C ILE A 315 7.78 -31.17 1.28
N TYR A 316 6.56 -30.65 1.17
CA TYR A 316 5.46 -31.20 0.39
C TYR A 316 5.07 -30.21 -0.73
N GLY A 317 4.70 -30.72 -1.90
CA GLY A 317 4.27 -29.92 -3.04
C GLY A 317 2.83 -30.21 -3.41
N HIS A 318 1.96 -29.21 -3.32
CA HIS A 318 0.57 -29.32 -3.77
C HIS A 318 0.44 -28.79 -5.20
N GLU A 319 -0.28 -29.51 -6.07
CA GLU A 319 -0.48 -29.05 -7.44
C GLU A 319 -1.41 -27.84 -7.48
N ARG A 320 -1.00 -26.81 -8.23
CA ARG A 320 -1.70 -25.54 -8.39
C ARG A 320 -1.57 -25.07 -9.83
N VAL A 321 -2.50 -24.24 -10.26
CA VAL A 321 -2.47 -23.62 -11.58
C VAL A 321 -1.65 -22.34 -11.52
N GLY A 322 -0.76 -22.16 -12.50
CA GLY A 322 0.07 -20.97 -12.67
C GLY A 322 -0.31 -20.17 -13.92
N MET A 323 0.57 -19.23 -14.27
CA MET A 323 0.43 -18.38 -15.45
C MET A 323 0.24 -19.22 -16.73
N ASN A 324 -0.67 -18.80 -17.60
CA ASN A 324 -1.07 -19.51 -18.82
C ASN A 324 -1.58 -20.94 -18.58
N GLY A 325 -2.12 -21.23 -17.40
CA GLY A 325 -2.70 -22.53 -17.06
C GLY A 325 -1.68 -23.62 -16.73
N ARG A 326 -0.39 -23.29 -16.64
CA ARG A 326 0.66 -24.27 -16.37
C ARG A 326 0.59 -24.76 -14.93
N LYS A 327 0.43 -26.06 -14.73
CA LYS A 327 0.44 -26.68 -13.41
C LYS A 327 1.85 -26.69 -12.82
N PHE A 328 1.95 -26.44 -11.51
CA PHE A 328 3.20 -26.52 -10.77
C PHE A 328 2.99 -27.01 -9.34
N LYS A 329 4.05 -27.52 -8.71
CA LYS A 329 4.03 -27.93 -7.30
C LYS A 329 4.34 -26.72 -6.41
N CYS A 330 3.32 -26.20 -5.74
CA CYS A 330 3.43 -25.18 -4.72
C CYS A 330 4.00 -25.80 -3.44
N LEU A 331 5.24 -25.42 -3.10
CA LEU A 331 6.02 -26.04 -2.03
C LEU A 331 5.60 -25.49 -0.65
N LYS A 332 5.49 -26.36 0.34
CA LYS A 332 5.24 -26.01 1.74
C LYS A 332 6.01 -26.93 2.68
N PHE A 333 6.25 -26.49 3.90
CA PHE A 333 6.67 -27.41 4.94
C PHE A 333 5.52 -28.35 5.30
N ARG A 334 5.84 -29.63 5.50
CA ARG A 334 4.88 -30.62 5.97
C ARG A 334 4.46 -30.25 7.39
N SER A 335 3.16 -30.03 7.58
CA SER A 335 2.57 -29.72 8.90
C SER A 335 1.77 -30.88 9.48
N MET A 336 1.53 -31.94 8.69
CA MET A 336 0.76 -33.11 9.10
C MET A 336 1.66 -34.34 9.26
N VAL A 337 1.22 -35.30 10.08
CA VAL A 337 1.84 -36.63 10.20
C VAL A 337 1.83 -37.38 8.86
N ILE A 338 2.76 -38.32 8.69
CA ILE A 338 2.94 -39.07 7.44
C ILE A 338 1.68 -39.87 7.09
N ASN A 339 1.06 -40.49 8.08
CA ASN A 339 -0.17 -41.27 8.00
C ASN A 339 -1.45 -40.41 8.17
N SER A 340 -1.45 -39.18 7.64
CA SER A 340 -2.55 -38.24 7.83
C SER A 340 -3.90 -38.70 7.27
N LYS A 341 -3.90 -39.57 6.24
CA LYS A 341 -5.13 -40.12 5.65
C LYS A 341 -5.75 -41.16 6.57
N GLU A 342 -4.93 -42.08 7.08
CA GLU A 342 -5.35 -43.14 7.98
C GLU A 342 -5.84 -42.57 9.31
N VAL A 343 -5.17 -41.53 9.82
CA VAL A 343 -5.61 -40.79 11.01
C VAL A 343 -6.93 -40.07 10.77
N LEU A 344 -7.15 -39.48 9.58
CA LEU A 344 -8.44 -38.86 9.26
C LEU A 344 -9.57 -39.89 9.25
N GLU A 345 -9.38 -41.00 8.55
CA GLU A 345 -10.39 -42.05 8.44
C GLU A 345 -10.76 -42.62 9.81
N GLU A 346 -9.77 -42.85 10.68
CA GLU A 346 -10.02 -43.33 12.03
C GLU A 346 -10.77 -42.32 12.89
N VAL A 347 -10.42 -41.03 12.81
CA VAL A 347 -11.11 -39.96 13.55
C VAL A 347 -12.54 -39.79 13.08
N LEU A 348 -12.79 -39.78 11.76
CA LEU A 348 -14.15 -39.69 11.21
C LEU A 348 -14.99 -40.94 11.52
N ARG A 349 -14.35 -42.09 11.78
CA ARG A 349 -15.01 -43.33 12.18
C ARG A 349 -15.33 -43.37 13.67
N THR A 350 -14.47 -42.80 14.52
CA THR A 350 -14.56 -42.91 15.98
C THR A 350 -15.23 -41.73 16.66
N ASP A 351 -15.24 -40.54 16.03
CA ASP A 351 -15.81 -39.32 16.57
C ASP A 351 -16.92 -38.76 15.66
N PRO A 352 -18.21 -38.94 16.04
CA PRO A 352 -19.35 -38.39 15.30
C PRO A 352 -19.38 -36.86 15.22
N VAL A 353 -18.81 -36.16 16.20
CA VAL A 353 -18.75 -34.68 16.23
C VAL A 353 -17.72 -34.18 15.24
N ALA A 354 -16.54 -34.81 15.20
CA ALA A 354 -15.51 -34.50 14.19
C ALA A 354 -16.01 -34.80 12.77
N ARG A 355 -16.80 -35.87 12.57
CA ARG A 355 -17.42 -36.16 11.28
C ARG A 355 -18.43 -35.08 10.85
N ALA A 356 -19.32 -34.66 11.76
CA ALA A 356 -20.26 -33.58 11.47
C ALA A 356 -19.55 -32.25 11.15
N GLU A 357 -18.42 -31.96 11.81
CA GLU A 357 -17.60 -30.78 11.52
C GLU A 357 -16.92 -30.87 10.14
N TRP A 358 -16.35 -32.04 9.81
CA TRP A 358 -15.72 -32.30 8.52
C TRP A 358 -16.69 -32.22 7.35
N ASP A 359 -17.89 -32.79 7.47
CA ASP A 359 -18.89 -32.78 6.41
C ASP A 359 -19.42 -31.37 6.11
N LYS A 360 -19.35 -30.47 7.10
CA LYS A 360 -19.77 -29.07 6.95
C LYS A 360 -18.71 -28.22 6.27
N ASP A 361 -17.49 -28.23 6.78
CA ASP A 361 -16.47 -27.22 6.44
C ASP A 361 -15.19 -27.84 5.81
N PHE A 362 -15.15 -29.17 5.63
CA PHE A 362 -13.95 -29.93 5.21
C PHE A 362 -12.70 -29.61 6.03
N LYS A 363 -12.90 -29.23 7.30
CA LYS A 363 -11.86 -28.80 8.25
C LYS A 363 -12.26 -29.23 9.65
N LEU A 364 -11.29 -29.70 10.42
CA LEU A 364 -11.45 -29.97 11.86
C LEU A 364 -10.84 -28.80 12.64
N LYS A 365 -11.50 -28.30 13.68
CA LYS A 365 -10.93 -27.24 14.54
C LYS A 365 -9.68 -27.70 15.28
N ASN A 366 -9.75 -28.91 15.86
CA ASN A 366 -8.62 -29.57 16.51
C ASN A 366 -8.22 -30.78 15.66
N ASP A 367 -7.47 -30.52 14.59
CA ASP A 367 -7.05 -31.55 13.66
C ASP A 367 -5.89 -32.40 14.23
N PRO A 368 -6.13 -33.67 14.62
CA PRO A 368 -5.12 -34.52 15.25
C PRO A 368 -4.01 -34.94 14.27
N ARG A 369 -4.18 -34.67 12.97
CA ARG A 369 -3.17 -34.92 11.95
C ARG A 369 -2.04 -33.90 12.02
N ILE A 370 -2.27 -32.73 12.60
CA ILE A 370 -1.28 -31.66 12.67
C ILE A 370 -0.28 -31.94 13.80
N THR A 371 1.02 -31.96 13.49
CA THR A 371 2.05 -32.15 14.51
C THR A 371 2.21 -30.91 15.38
N LYS A 372 2.84 -31.02 16.56
CA LYS A 372 3.14 -29.85 17.42
C LYS A 372 3.95 -28.78 16.67
N VAL A 373 4.95 -29.22 15.90
CA VAL A 373 5.72 -28.35 15.00
C VAL A 373 4.84 -27.79 13.89
N GLY A 374 3.97 -28.63 13.31
CA GLY A 374 2.96 -28.26 12.31
C GLY A 374 2.05 -27.12 12.77
N HIS A 375 1.59 -27.17 14.02
CA HIS A 375 0.75 -26.14 14.62
C HIS A 375 1.52 -24.81 14.73
N PHE A 376 2.78 -24.85 15.18
CA PHE A 376 3.65 -23.67 15.27
C PHE A 376 3.89 -23.03 13.90
N ILE A 377 4.25 -23.82 12.87
CA ILE A 377 4.58 -23.27 11.54
C ILE A 377 3.35 -22.73 10.81
N ARG A 378 2.15 -23.31 10.99
CA ARG A 378 0.91 -22.78 10.44
C ARG A 378 0.51 -21.46 11.10
N LYS A 379 0.57 -21.42 12.44
CA LYS A 379 0.22 -20.23 13.24
C LYS A 379 1.11 -19.02 12.92
N THR A 380 2.35 -19.28 12.51
CA THR A 380 3.33 -18.25 12.16
C THR A 380 3.47 -18.03 10.65
N SER A 381 2.67 -18.73 9.82
CA SER A 381 2.77 -18.77 8.36
C SER A 381 4.17 -19.17 7.83
N LEU A 382 4.99 -19.80 8.67
CA LEU A 382 6.33 -20.28 8.28
C LEU A 382 6.24 -21.49 7.36
N ASP A 383 5.09 -22.18 7.30
CA ASP A 383 4.86 -23.30 6.40
C ASP A 383 4.99 -22.94 4.91
N GLU A 384 4.81 -21.67 4.56
CA GLU A 384 4.84 -21.18 3.18
C GLU A 384 6.23 -20.73 2.71
N LEU A 385 7.24 -20.66 3.59
CA LEU A 385 8.58 -20.21 3.20
C LEU A 385 9.24 -21.03 2.07
N PRO A 386 9.02 -22.37 1.92
CA PRO A 386 9.53 -23.11 0.77
C PRO A 386 9.04 -22.59 -0.60
N GLN A 387 7.94 -21.84 -0.64
CA GLN A 387 7.46 -21.19 -1.87
C GLN A 387 8.44 -20.15 -2.41
N LEU A 388 9.36 -19.62 -1.60
CA LEU A 388 10.43 -18.74 -2.08
C LEU A 388 11.26 -19.43 -3.18
N TRP A 389 11.40 -20.76 -3.12
CA TRP A 389 12.03 -21.53 -4.18
C TRP A 389 11.18 -21.61 -5.46
N ASN A 390 9.85 -21.68 -5.36
CA ASN A 390 8.96 -21.52 -6.52
C ASN A 390 9.11 -20.14 -7.16
N VAL A 391 9.30 -19.09 -6.34
CA VAL A 391 9.59 -17.76 -6.84
C VAL A 391 10.92 -17.75 -7.58
N VAL A 392 12.00 -18.27 -7.01
CA VAL A 392 13.31 -18.33 -7.68
C VAL A 392 13.25 -19.15 -8.99
N ARG A 393 12.56 -20.30 -9.01
CA ARG A 393 12.35 -21.11 -10.23
C ARG A 393 11.48 -20.42 -11.29
N GLY A 394 10.63 -19.51 -10.86
CA GLY A 394 9.74 -18.75 -11.74
C GLY A 394 8.36 -19.38 -11.94
N ASP A 395 7.96 -20.31 -11.09
CA ASP A 395 6.57 -20.80 -11.04
C ASP A 395 5.65 -19.75 -10.40
N MET A 396 6.17 -19.05 -9.39
CA MET A 396 5.47 -18.03 -8.61
C MET A 396 6.18 -16.67 -8.68
N SER A 397 5.52 -15.65 -8.15
CA SER A 397 6.03 -14.31 -7.88
C SER A 397 5.96 -14.04 -6.37
N LEU A 398 6.69 -13.05 -5.86
CA LEU A 398 6.51 -12.63 -4.46
C LEU A 398 5.10 -12.10 -4.24
N VAL A 399 4.60 -11.30 -5.20
CA VAL A 399 3.27 -10.71 -5.19
C VAL A 399 2.50 -11.12 -6.44
N GLY A 400 1.27 -11.59 -6.26
CA GLY A 400 0.41 -12.08 -7.33
C GLY A 400 -0.94 -12.61 -6.82
N PRO A 401 -1.81 -13.07 -7.73
CA PRO A 401 -3.04 -13.77 -7.37
C PRO A 401 -2.76 -15.02 -6.52
N ARG A 402 -3.69 -15.46 -5.69
CA ARG A 402 -3.47 -16.65 -4.86
C ARG A 402 -3.33 -17.90 -5.73
N PRO A 403 -2.38 -18.83 -5.46
CA PRO A 403 -2.33 -20.09 -6.18
C PRO A 403 -3.58 -20.94 -5.86
N VAL A 404 -4.38 -21.27 -6.90
CA VAL A 404 -5.61 -22.07 -6.77
C VAL A 404 -5.46 -23.44 -7.42
N ILE A 405 -6.34 -24.39 -7.08
CA ILE A 405 -6.48 -25.65 -7.83
C ILE A 405 -7.30 -25.42 -9.11
N GLU A 406 -7.21 -26.36 -10.03
CA GLU A 406 -7.96 -26.33 -11.28
C GLU A 406 -9.47 -26.26 -11.06
N ASP A 407 -10.00 -27.03 -10.10
CA ASP A 407 -11.43 -27.02 -9.76
C ASP A 407 -11.92 -25.66 -9.24
N GLU A 408 -11.02 -24.87 -8.64
CA GLU A 408 -11.34 -23.53 -8.17
C GLU A 408 -11.43 -22.51 -9.31
N LEU A 409 -10.85 -22.77 -10.49
CA LEU A 409 -10.94 -21.87 -11.64
C LEU A 409 -12.38 -21.68 -12.11
N ALA A 410 -13.23 -22.70 -11.96
CA ALA A 410 -14.65 -22.60 -12.29
C ALA A 410 -15.36 -21.48 -11.50
N ARG A 411 -14.84 -21.13 -10.31
CA ARG A 411 -15.40 -20.09 -9.44
C ARG A 411 -14.97 -18.67 -9.81
N TYR A 412 -13.99 -18.50 -10.71
CA TYR A 412 -13.53 -17.18 -11.16
C TYR A 412 -14.45 -16.53 -12.20
N ALA A 413 -15.56 -17.19 -12.59
CA ALA A 413 -16.73 -16.60 -13.27
C ALA A 413 -16.42 -15.45 -14.26
N GLY A 414 -15.73 -15.75 -15.37
CA GLY A 414 -15.40 -14.80 -16.45
C GLY A 414 -14.13 -13.96 -16.23
N GLU A 415 -13.57 -13.96 -15.01
CA GLU A 415 -12.33 -13.24 -14.67
C GLU A 415 -11.09 -14.17 -14.68
N VAL A 416 -11.25 -15.43 -15.08
CA VAL A 416 -10.17 -16.44 -15.19
C VAL A 416 -9.01 -15.94 -16.04
N ASP A 417 -9.28 -15.21 -17.12
CA ASP A 417 -8.23 -14.70 -18.01
C ASP A 417 -7.25 -13.78 -17.27
N TYR A 418 -7.73 -12.94 -16.35
CA TYR A 418 -6.87 -12.09 -15.54
C TYR A 418 -5.99 -12.93 -14.61
N TYR A 419 -6.54 -13.97 -14.00
CA TYR A 419 -5.76 -14.90 -13.19
C TYR A 419 -4.59 -15.51 -14.00
N LEU A 420 -4.87 -16.00 -15.21
CA LEU A 420 -3.89 -16.68 -16.05
C LEU A 420 -2.84 -15.73 -16.66
N MET A 421 -3.08 -14.41 -16.68
CA MET A 421 -2.13 -13.40 -17.17
C MET A 421 -0.94 -13.15 -16.24
N ALA A 422 -1.04 -13.53 -14.96
CA ALA A 422 0.00 -13.29 -13.96
C ALA A 422 0.49 -14.60 -13.33
N LYS A 423 1.71 -14.58 -12.80
CA LYS A 423 2.18 -15.66 -11.93
C LYS A 423 1.49 -15.57 -10.57
N PRO A 424 1.05 -16.68 -9.97
CA PRO A 424 0.54 -16.66 -8.61
C PRO A 424 1.59 -16.13 -7.63
N GLY A 425 1.10 -15.43 -6.60
CA GLY A 425 1.91 -14.80 -5.57
C GLY A 425 2.04 -15.65 -4.31
N MET A 426 3.14 -15.46 -3.58
CA MET A 426 3.20 -15.87 -2.16
C MET A 426 2.28 -14.98 -1.32
N THR A 427 2.31 -13.68 -1.58
CA THR A 427 1.35 -12.70 -1.08
C THR A 427 0.56 -12.06 -2.24
N GLY A 428 -0.51 -11.33 -1.92
CA GLY A 428 -1.42 -10.73 -2.88
C GLY A 428 -2.31 -9.69 -2.22
N LEU A 429 -3.04 -8.92 -3.04
CA LEU A 429 -3.88 -7.85 -2.54
C LEU A 429 -4.98 -8.38 -1.59
N TRP A 430 -5.64 -9.48 -1.95
CA TRP A 430 -6.63 -10.14 -1.09
C TRP A 430 -6.04 -10.52 0.29
N GLN A 431 -4.79 -11.00 0.34
CA GLN A 431 -4.13 -11.41 1.58
C GLN A 431 -3.87 -10.26 2.55
N VAL A 432 -3.88 -9.01 2.07
CA VAL A 432 -3.66 -7.81 2.89
C VAL A 432 -4.92 -6.97 3.08
N SER A 433 -6.04 -7.34 2.45
CA SER A 433 -7.29 -6.58 2.44
C SER A 433 -8.47 -7.27 3.17
N GLY A 434 -8.23 -8.38 3.89
CA GLY A 434 -9.28 -9.04 4.71
C GLY A 434 -9.18 -10.56 4.83
N ARG A 435 -8.41 -11.24 3.96
CA ARG A 435 -8.19 -12.71 4.01
C ARG A 435 -9.49 -13.53 4.11
N ASN A 436 -9.74 -14.18 5.26
CA ASN A 436 -10.83 -15.14 5.44
C ASN A 436 -12.17 -14.47 5.74
N ASP A 437 -12.17 -13.16 6.04
CA ASP A 437 -13.38 -12.41 6.42
C ASP A 437 -14.10 -11.82 5.20
N VAL A 438 -13.61 -12.10 3.99
CA VAL A 438 -14.22 -11.68 2.72
C VAL A 438 -14.71 -12.89 1.92
N ASP A 439 -15.83 -12.70 1.24
CA ASP A 439 -16.44 -13.67 0.34
C ASP A 439 -15.54 -13.97 -0.87
N TYR A 440 -15.85 -15.06 -1.59
CA TYR A 440 -15.02 -15.51 -2.69
C TYR A 440 -15.07 -14.57 -3.91
N GLU A 441 -16.20 -13.90 -4.15
CA GLU A 441 -16.31 -12.96 -5.27
C GLU A 441 -15.42 -11.74 -5.02
N THR A 442 -15.41 -11.22 -3.79
CA THR A 442 -14.48 -10.16 -3.39
C THR A 442 -13.01 -10.58 -3.51
N ARG A 443 -12.68 -11.85 -3.24
CA ARG A 443 -11.32 -12.38 -3.51
C ARG A 443 -10.99 -12.31 -5.00
N VAL A 444 -11.87 -12.81 -5.87
CA VAL A 444 -11.67 -12.77 -7.33
C VAL A 444 -11.51 -11.32 -7.80
N TYR A 445 -12.33 -10.41 -7.27
CA TYR A 445 -12.21 -8.99 -7.54
C TYR A 445 -10.82 -8.43 -7.19
N PHE A 446 -10.27 -8.73 -6.01
CA PHE A 446 -8.93 -8.27 -5.63
C PHE A 446 -7.82 -8.86 -6.51
N ASP A 447 -7.93 -10.13 -6.88
CA ASP A 447 -6.96 -10.79 -7.78
C ASP A 447 -6.99 -10.14 -9.17
N SER A 448 -8.18 -9.95 -9.74
CA SER A 448 -8.36 -9.24 -11.02
C SER A 448 -7.90 -7.80 -10.96
N TRP A 449 -8.24 -7.09 -9.88
CA TRP A 449 -7.82 -5.71 -9.67
C TRP A 449 -6.29 -5.62 -9.65
N TYR A 450 -5.61 -6.55 -8.96
CA TYR A 450 -4.15 -6.57 -8.91
C TYR A 450 -3.52 -6.69 -10.31
N VAL A 451 -4.05 -7.61 -11.14
CA VAL A 451 -3.56 -7.83 -12.51
C VAL A 451 -3.82 -6.60 -13.38
N LYS A 452 -5.04 -6.05 -13.31
CA LYS A 452 -5.45 -4.85 -14.07
C LYS A 452 -4.63 -3.60 -13.69
N ASN A 453 -4.24 -3.47 -12.43
CA ASN A 453 -3.56 -2.31 -11.86
C ASN A 453 -2.09 -2.59 -11.50
N TRP A 454 -1.47 -3.58 -12.14
CA TRP A 454 -0.13 -3.99 -11.75
C TRP A 454 0.90 -2.86 -11.94
N SER A 455 1.71 -2.64 -10.91
CA SER A 455 2.92 -1.83 -10.97
C SER A 455 3.92 -2.33 -9.93
N LEU A 456 5.22 -2.13 -10.16
CA LEU A 456 6.25 -2.49 -9.18
C LEU A 456 6.04 -1.79 -7.83
N TRP A 457 5.48 -0.57 -7.85
CA TRP A 457 5.14 0.15 -6.63
C TRP A 457 4.05 -0.54 -5.82
N ASN A 458 3.03 -1.08 -6.49
CA ASN A 458 1.96 -1.83 -5.83
C ASN A 458 2.49 -3.14 -5.24
N ASP A 459 3.43 -3.81 -5.90
CA ASP A 459 4.12 -4.98 -5.33
C ASP A 459 4.85 -4.61 -4.03
N ILE A 460 5.61 -3.52 -4.02
CA ILE A 460 6.27 -3.00 -2.82
C ILE A 460 5.24 -2.69 -1.71
N ALA A 461 4.15 -2.01 -2.05
CA ALA A 461 3.10 -1.67 -1.10
C ALA A 461 2.45 -2.91 -0.46
N ILE A 462 2.12 -3.91 -1.27
CA ILE A 462 1.53 -5.17 -0.80
C ILE A 462 2.52 -5.92 0.10
N LEU A 463 3.80 -5.97 -0.23
CA LEU A 463 4.81 -6.61 0.62
C LEU A 463 4.91 -5.95 2.00
N PHE A 464 4.95 -4.61 2.07
CA PHE A 464 4.96 -3.90 3.35
C PHE A 464 3.67 -4.14 4.16
N LYS A 465 2.50 -4.11 3.51
CA LYS A 465 1.24 -4.47 4.17
C LYS A 465 1.26 -5.90 4.69
N THR A 466 1.86 -6.83 3.95
CA THR A 466 1.99 -8.24 4.34
C THR A 466 2.76 -8.40 5.64
N VAL A 467 3.86 -7.67 5.82
CA VAL A 467 4.63 -7.69 7.09
C VAL A 467 3.74 -7.29 8.27
N GLY A 468 2.93 -6.24 8.12
CA GLY A 468 1.99 -5.81 9.16
C GLY A 468 0.96 -6.88 9.52
N VAL A 469 0.35 -7.53 8.52
CA VAL A 469 -0.67 -8.57 8.74
C VAL A 469 -0.04 -9.83 9.38
N VAL A 470 1.15 -10.23 8.96
CA VAL A 470 1.86 -11.39 9.54
C VAL A 470 2.25 -11.14 11.00
N LEU A 471 2.72 -9.93 11.33
CA LEU A 471 3.09 -9.57 12.71
C LEU A 471 1.87 -9.51 13.65
N LYS A 472 0.73 -9.01 13.16
CA LYS A 472 -0.53 -8.96 13.94
C LYS A 472 -1.21 -10.32 14.09
N ARG A 473 -0.83 -11.31 13.26
CA ARG A 473 -1.47 -12.64 13.16
C ARG A 473 -2.94 -12.59 12.75
N ASP A 474 -3.37 -11.51 12.09
CA ASP A 474 -4.75 -11.33 11.68
C ASP A 474 -5.17 -12.44 10.68
N GLY A 475 -6.21 -13.19 11.04
CA GLY A 475 -6.83 -14.23 10.21
C GLY A 475 -6.09 -15.57 10.10
N ALA A 476 -5.05 -15.83 10.92
CA ALA A 476 -4.41 -17.15 11.01
C ALA A 476 -5.13 -18.01 12.07
N TYR A 477 -5.99 -18.92 11.62
CA TYR A 477 -6.67 -19.92 12.47
C TYR A 477 -5.88 -21.23 12.54
#